data_AF-A0A925FL59-F1
#
_entry.id   AF-A0A925FL59-F1
#
_cell.length_a   1.000
_cell.length_b   1.000
_cell.length_c   1.000
_cell.angle_alpha   90.00
_cell.angle_beta   90.00
_cell.angle_gamma   90.00
#
_symmetry.space_group_name_H-M   'P 1'
#
loop_
_entity.id
_entity.type
_entity.pdbx_description
1 polymer ?
#
loop_
_entity_poly.entity_id
_entity_poly.type
_entity_poly.pdbx_seq_one_letter_code
_entity_poly.pdbx_strand_id
1 'polypeptide(L)'
;ALTFERKAGEGGTLFGSVTSMDIAEAIQAKGYEIDRRKIVLKDPIKETGEYTVNVKLHREVILQIPVTVTAEGGEIEAKEDKKAKKEVKAEEISEPAAETVVETEETQLDEA
;
A
#
# COMPACT_ATOMS: atom_id res chain seq x y z
N ALA A 1 8.27 -8.45 -3.41
CA ALA A 1 7.62 -8.89 -2.16
C ALA A 1 8.66 -9.15 -1.07
N LEU A 2 8.29 -9.04 0.20
CA LEU A 2 9.08 -9.50 1.35
C LEU A 2 8.48 -10.82 1.85
N THR A 3 9.31 -11.81 2.14
CA THR A 3 8.87 -13.12 2.64
C THR A 3 9.50 -13.36 3.98
N PHE A 4 8.71 -13.78 4.97
CA PHE A 4 9.17 -14.13 6.31
C PHE A 4 8.79 -15.57 6.62
N GLU A 5 9.79 -16.41 6.87
CA GLU A 5 9.62 -17.79 7.33
C GLU A 5 9.74 -17.82 8.85
N ARG A 6 8.70 -18.29 9.52
CA ARG A 6 8.64 -18.39 10.98
C ARG A 6 7.91 -19.66 11.40
N LYS A 7 8.13 -20.09 12.64
CA LYS A 7 7.37 -21.20 13.24
C LYS A 7 5.96 -20.72 13.58
N ALA A 8 4.95 -21.40 13.06
CA ALA A 8 3.56 -21.21 13.44
C ALA A 8 3.08 -22.35 14.35
N GLY A 9 2.20 -22.02 15.27
CA GLY A 9 1.44 -22.97 16.08
C GLY A 9 0.14 -23.40 15.40
N GLU A 10 -0.61 -24.22 16.11
CA GLU A 10 -1.91 -24.73 15.67
C GLU A 10 -2.89 -23.56 15.44
N GLY A 11 -3.56 -23.53 14.28
CA GLY A 11 -4.50 -22.46 13.90
C GLY A 11 -3.86 -21.23 13.26
N GLY A 12 -2.64 -21.31 12.72
CA GLY A 12 -2.04 -20.23 11.92
C GLY A 12 -1.46 -19.06 12.72
N THR A 13 -1.42 -19.17 14.05
CA THR A 13 -0.79 -18.17 14.91
C THR A 13 0.73 -18.39 14.93
N LEU A 14 1.51 -17.36 14.63
CA LEU A 14 2.96 -17.35 14.73
C LEU A 14 3.41 -17.42 16.20
N PHE A 15 4.44 -18.22 16.47
CA PHE A 15 5.11 -18.23 17.78
C PHE A 15 5.87 -16.93 18.07
N GLY A 16 6.07 -16.09 17.06
CA GLY A 16 6.65 -14.76 17.19
C GLY A 16 5.75 -13.68 16.61
N SER A 17 6.31 -12.49 16.44
CA SER A 17 5.63 -11.36 15.79
C SER A 17 6.53 -10.77 14.73
N VAL A 18 5.98 -10.51 13.54
CA VAL A 18 6.66 -9.67 12.54
C VAL A 18 6.31 -8.22 12.84
N THR A 19 7.32 -7.44 13.20
CA THR A 19 7.16 -6.04 13.59
C THR A 19 7.64 -5.10 12.49
N SER A 20 7.41 -3.80 12.66
CA SER A 20 8.00 -2.79 11.77
C SER A 20 9.53 -2.79 11.76
N MET A 21 10.19 -3.32 12.80
CA MET A 21 11.65 -3.50 12.80
C MET A 21 12.07 -4.61 11.84
N ASP A 22 11.46 -5.79 11.89
CA ASP A 22 11.78 -6.88 10.96
C ASP A 22 11.58 -6.44 9.49
N ILE A 23 10.53 -5.66 9.23
CA ILE A 23 10.24 -5.12 7.90
C ILE A 23 11.31 -4.11 7.48
N ALA A 24 11.74 -3.22 8.38
CA ALA A 24 12.80 -2.25 8.08
C ALA A 24 14.13 -2.95 7.77
N GLU A 25 14.51 -3.95 8.56
CA GLU A 25 15.73 -4.74 8.34
C GLU A 25 15.67 -5.51 7.01
N ALA A 26 14.54 -6.13 6.69
CA ALA A 26 14.37 -6.85 5.43
C ALA A 26 14.39 -5.93 4.20
N ILE A 27 13.98 -4.66 4.35
CA ILE A 27 14.11 -3.63 3.31
C ILE A 27 15.57 -3.14 3.21
N GLN A 28 16.24 -2.96 4.34
CA GLN A 28 17.66 -2.57 4.39
C GLN A 28 18.56 -3.65 3.76
N ALA A 29 18.25 -4.93 3.98
CA ALA A 29 18.95 -6.05 3.35
C ALA A 29 18.85 -6.03 1.81
N LYS A 30 17.83 -5.36 1.25
CA LYS A 30 17.66 -5.15 -0.20
C LYS A 30 18.36 -3.89 -0.71
N GLY A 31 19.03 -3.13 0.15
CA GLY A 31 19.77 -1.92 -0.20
C GLY A 31 18.97 -0.62 -0.09
N TYR A 32 17.80 -0.62 0.53
CA TYR A 32 17.02 0.60 0.76
C TYR A 32 16.99 0.95 2.25
N GLU A 33 17.46 2.13 2.62
CA GLU A 33 17.46 2.56 4.03
C GLU A 33 16.14 3.26 4.37
N ILE A 34 15.23 2.51 5.03
CA ILE A 34 13.92 3.00 5.44
C ILE A 34 13.79 2.94 6.96
N ASP A 35 13.50 4.10 7.55
CA ASP A 35 13.26 4.25 8.98
C ASP A 35 11.94 3.59 9.41
N ARG A 36 11.94 2.93 10.58
CA ARG A 36 10.73 2.31 11.17
C ARG A 36 9.56 3.29 11.37
N ARG A 37 9.84 4.59 11.51
CA ARG A 37 8.82 5.66 11.63
C ARG A 37 8.03 5.88 10.34
N LYS A 38 8.61 5.53 9.20
CA LYS A 38 7.99 5.64 7.87
C LYS A 38 7.11 4.44 7.55
N ILE A 39 7.25 3.35 8.30
CA ILE A 39 6.46 2.12 8.13
C ILE A 39 5.18 2.26 8.95
N VAL A 40 4.04 2.27 8.26
CA VAL A 40 2.73 2.33 8.88
C VAL A 40 2.19 0.90 9.00
N LEU A 41 2.37 0.34 10.19
CA LEU A 41 1.81 -0.93 10.61
C LEU A 41 0.90 -0.68 11.82
N LYS A 42 -0.38 -1.04 11.71
CA LYS A 42 -1.36 -0.82 12.80
C LYS A 42 -1.14 -1.81 13.94
N ASP A 43 -0.96 -3.08 13.59
CA ASP A 43 -0.82 -4.18 14.52
C ASP A 43 0.34 -5.08 14.06
N PRO A 44 1.17 -5.58 14.99
CA PRO A 44 2.20 -6.56 14.67
C PRO A 44 1.57 -7.84 14.11
N ILE A 45 2.19 -8.42 13.09
CA ILE A 45 1.66 -9.61 12.43
C ILE A 45 1.99 -10.83 13.30
N LYS A 46 0.95 -11.49 13.80
CA LYS A 46 1.03 -12.70 14.64
C LYS A 46 0.39 -13.90 13.98
N GLU A 47 -0.03 -13.78 12.72
CA GLU A 47 -0.67 -14.85 11.97
C GLU A 47 0.06 -15.03 10.64
N THR A 48 0.03 -16.24 10.12
CA THR A 48 0.54 -16.52 8.77
C THR A 48 -0.46 -16.07 7.73
N GLY A 49 0.05 -15.50 6.64
CA GLY A 49 -0.79 -14.97 5.57
C GLY A 49 -0.08 -13.91 4.76
N GLU A 50 -0.87 -13.27 3.89
CA GLU A 50 -0.41 -12.18 3.04
C GLU A 50 -0.89 -10.84 3.60
N TYR A 51 0.04 -9.93 3.83
CA TYR A 51 -0.21 -8.63 4.41
C TYR A 51 0.33 -7.52 3.51
N THR A 52 -0.37 -6.40 3.45
CA THR A 52 0.09 -5.22 2.72
C THR A 52 0.52 -4.15 3.71
N VAL A 53 1.80 -3.77 3.67
CA VAL A 53 2.38 -2.75 4.55
C VAL A 53 2.60 -1.45 3.79
N ASN A 54 2.16 -0.34 4.39
CA ASN A 54 2.31 0.99 3.79
C ASN A 54 3.60 1.64 4.28
N VAL A 55 4.46 2.07 3.35
CA VAL A 55 5.68 2.79 3.64
C VAL A 55 5.60 4.21 3.08
N LYS A 56 5.67 5.20 3.97
CA LYS A 56 5.63 6.62 3.63
C LYS A 56 7.05 7.14 3.44
N LEU A 57 7.53 7.21 2.20
CA LEU A 57 8.86 7.77 1.91
C LEU A 57 8.88 9.28 2.12
N HIS A 58 7.82 9.96 1.63
CA HIS A 58 7.65 11.41 1.69
C HIS A 58 6.16 11.78 1.82
N ARG A 59 5.86 13.08 1.93
CA ARG A 59 4.51 13.63 2.14
C ARG A 59 3.50 13.26 1.04
N GLU A 60 3.97 12.94 -0.16
CA GLU A 60 3.12 12.61 -1.31
C GLU A 60 3.29 11.17 -1.81
N VAL A 61 4.32 10.44 -1.34
CA VAL A 61 4.63 9.10 -1.86
C VAL A 61 4.43 8.04 -0.79
N ILE A 62 3.38 7.24 -0.99
CA ILE A 62 3.05 6.07 -0.18
C ILE A 62 3.25 4.83 -1.06
N LEU A 63 4.17 3.97 -0.64
CA LEU A 63 4.38 2.68 -1.29
C LEU A 63 3.68 1.58 -0.50
N GLN A 64 3.09 0.64 -1.22
CA GLN A 64 2.49 -0.57 -0.67
C GLN A 64 3.43 -1.73 -0.93
N ILE A 65 3.94 -2.36 0.13
CA ILE A 65 4.83 -3.50 0.02
C ILE A 65 4.07 -4.76 0.44
N PRO A 66 3.91 -5.75 -0.45
CA PRO A 66 3.34 -7.03 -0.08
C PRO A 66 4.35 -7.82 0.75
N VAL A 67 3.88 -8.31 1.89
CA VAL A 67 4.59 -9.12 2.87
C VAL A 67 3.89 -10.47 2.98
N THR A 68 4.60 -11.54 2.69
CA THR A 68 4.11 -12.91 2.79
C THR A 68 4.76 -13.56 4.00
N VAL A 69 3.96 -14.14 4.90
CA VAL A 69 4.47 -14.84 6.08
C VAL A 69 4.10 -16.31 6.00
N THR A 70 5.12 -17.18 5.94
CA THR A 70 4.98 -18.63 5.76
C THR A 70 5.39 -19.38 7.04
N ALA A 71 4.64 -20.44 7.37
CA ALA A 71 4.96 -21.34 8.46
C ALA A 71 5.95 -22.42 8.02
N GLU A 72 7.09 -22.55 8.69
CA GLU A 72 7.86 -23.80 8.68
C GLU A 72 7.15 -24.82 9.59
N GLY A 73 6.10 -25.49 9.06
CA GLY A 73 5.48 -26.64 9.73
C GLY A 73 3.96 -26.62 9.93
N GLY A 74 3.20 -25.76 9.24
CA GLY A 74 1.73 -25.75 9.32
C GLY A 74 1.09 -25.71 7.93
N GLU A 75 0.13 -26.59 7.68
CA GLU A 75 -0.68 -26.63 6.47
C GLU A 75 -1.53 -25.34 6.34
N ILE A 76 -1.63 -24.81 5.13
CA ILE A 76 -2.08 -23.44 4.84
C ILE A 76 -3.57 -23.44 4.52
N GLU A 77 -4.40 -22.83 5.37
CA GLU A 77 -5.76 -22.43 4.99
C GLU A 77 -5.72 -21.04 4.33
N ALA A 78 -5.83 -21.03 3.01
CA ALA A 78 -5.97 -19.82 2.21
C ALA A 78 -7.30 -19.10 2.54
N LYS A 79 -7.23 -18.03 3.32
CA LYS A 79 -8.28 -17.01 3.34
C LYS A 79 -7.89 -15.88 2.39
N GLU A 80 -8.62 -15.89 1.28
CA GLU A 80 -8.58 -14.96 0.17
C GLU A 80 -9.20 -13.62 0.61
N ASP A 81 -8.37 -12.66 1.04
CA ASP A 81 -8.81 -11.28 1.26
C ASP A 81 -8.91 -10.56 -0.08
N LYS A 82 -10.16 -10.46 -0.57
CA LYS A 82 -10.57 -9.53 -1.62
C LYS A 82 -10.08 -8.11 -1.30
N LYS A 83 -9.04 -7.66 -2.00
CA LYS A 83 -8.80 -6.23 -2.21
C LYS A 83 -8.17 -5.93 -3.57
N ALA A 84 -8.88 -6.33 -4.62
CA ALA A 84 -8.70 -5.72 -5.93
C ALA A 84 -9.48 -4.39 -5.99
N LYS A 85 -8.82 -3.40 -6.61
CA LYS A 85 -9.24 -2.03 -6.98
C LYS A 85 -9.05 -0.92 -5.95
N LYS A 86 -7.89 -0.28 -6.01
CA LYS A 86 -7.86 1.15 -6.31
C LYS A 86 -6.95 1.39 -7.51
N GLU A 87 -7.59 1.59 -8.66
CA GLU A 87 -6.98 2.16 -9.86
C GLU A 87 -6.17 3.40 -9.47
N VAL A 88 -4.91 3.40 -9.91
CA VAL A 88 -4.15 4.62 -10.12
C VAL A 88 -4.67 5.19 -11.44
N LYS A 89 -5.36 6.32 -11.35
CA LYS A 89 -5.38 7.36 -12.37
C LYS A 89 -4.78 8.58 -11.66
N ALA A 90 -3.47 8.81 -11.76
CA ALA A 90 -2.80 9.51 -12.86
C ALA A 90 -3.58 10.75 -13.28
N GLU A 91 -3.11 11.91 -12.78
CA GLU A 91 -3.33 13.29 -13.26
C GLU A 91 -4.80 13.79 -13.28
N GLU A 92 -5.17 14.99 -12.84
CA GLU A 92 -4.49 16.29 -12.90
C GLU A 92 -4.83 17.16 -11.68
N ILE A 93 -3.84 17.98 -11.36
CA ILE A 93 -3.87 19.18 -10.53
C ILE A 93 -4.89 20.16 -11.13
N SER A 94 -5.93 20.52 -10.38
CA SER A 94 -6.77 21.68 -10.71
C SER A 94 -7.16 22.42 -9.43
N GLU A 95 -6.28 23.34 -9.05
CA GLU A 95 -6.69 24.65 -8.52
C GLU A 95 -6.36 25.65 -9.65
N PRO A 96 -7.14 26.72 -9.94
CA PRO A 96 -7.83 27.62 -8.99
C PRO A 96 -9.33 27.84 -9.35
N ALA A 97 -10.22 28.22 -8.42
CA ALA A 97 -10.50 29.57 -7.89
C ALA A 97 -10.92 30.64 -8.94
N ALA A 98 -12.05 31.29 -8.63
CA ALA A 98 -12.58 32.57 -9.10
C ALA A 98 -13.40 32.61 -10.42
N GLU A 99 -14.73 32.72 -10.25
CA GLU A 99 -15.57 33.90 -10.52
C GLU A 99 -15.22 34.85 -11.69
N THR A 100 -16.27 35.45 -12.28
CA THR A 100 -16.34 36.56 -13.27
C THR A 100 -16.52 36.13 -14.74
N VAL A 101 -17.76 36.13 -15.26
CA VAL A 101 -18.60 37.19 -15.88
C VAL A 101 -18.25 37.54 -17.34
N VAL A 102 -19.34 37.90 -18.06
CA VAL A 102 -19.49 38.57 -19.37
C VAL A 102 -19.17 37.72 -20.62
N GLU A 103 -20.18 37.31 -21.39
CA GLU A 103 -20.94 38.11 -22.39
C GLU A 103 -20.04 38.59 -23.54
N THR A 104 -20.17 37.94 -24.71
CA THR A 104 -20.20 38.60 -26.03
C THR A 104 -20.83 37.67 -27.07
N GLU A 105 -21.93 38.17 -27.59
CA GLU A 105 -22.59 37.93 -28.86
C GLU A 105 -21.62 37.90 -30.07
N GLU A 106 -21.81 36.94 -30.99
CA GLU A 106 -21.76 37.09 -32.47
C GLU A 106 -21.92 35.69 -33.09
N THR A 107 -23.02 35.35 -33.76
CA THR A 107 -23.47 35.71 -35.11
C THR A 107 -23.00 34.72 -36.20
N GLN A 108 -24.02 34.07 -36.80
CA GLN A 108 -24.15 33.51 -38.15
C GLN A 108 -23.26 32.34 -38.62
N LEU A 109 -23.93 31.22 -38.88
CA LEU A 109 -23.70 30.42 -40.07
C LEU A 109 -25.04 29.80 -40.49
N ASP A 110 -25.65 30.33 -41.55
CA ASP A 110 -26.68 29.60 -42.30
C ASP A 110 -26.29 29.60 -43.78
N GLU A 111 -26.75 28.55 -44.44
CA GLU A 111 -26.04 27.75 -45.42
C GLU A 111 -26.16 28.31 -46.86
N ALA A 112 -25.29 27.82 -47.73
CA ALA A 112 -25.26 28.07 -49.17
C ALA A 112 -26.41 27.36 -49.91
#